data_AF-A0A5Q2N5N7-F1
#
_entry.id   AF-A0A5Q2N5N7-F1
#
_cell.length_a   1.000
_cell.length_b   1.000
_cell.length_c   1.000
_cell.angle_alpha   90.00
_cell.angle_beta   90.00
_cell.angle_gamma   90.00
#
_symmetry.space_group_name_H-M   'P 1'
#
loop_
_entity.id
_entity.type
_entity.pdbx_description
1 polymer ?
#
loop_
_entity_poly.entity_id
_entity_poly.type
_entity_poly.pdbx_seq_one_letter_code
_entity_poly.pdbx_strand_id
1 'polypeptide(L)'
;MMELTTEQLMLVALVGLMLLLAVHFLWRPIRWIFIIAFNSLLGLLILWATNFVGAFVGFSLPLNLFTALLIGFLGIPGLILVTALKYWLLM
;
A
#
# COMPACT_ATOMS: atom_id res chain seq x y z
N MET A 1 -34.41 -33.55 -18.37
CA MET A 1 -33.95 -32.25 -18.87
C MET A 1 -34.64 -31.20 -18.01
N MET A 2 -33.92 -30.48 -17.15
CA MET A 2 -34.55 -29.49 -16.25
C MET A 2 -34.88 -28.27 -17.11
N GLU A 3 -36.14 -28.12 -17.51
CA GLU A 3 -36.61 -26.92 -18.21
C GLU A 3 -36.67 -25.78 -17.21
N LEU A 4 -35.60 -24.96 -17.20
CA LEU A 4 -35.58 -23.74 -16.41
C LEU A 4 -36.64 -22.80 -16.99
N THR A 5 -37.60 -22.43 -16.15
CA THR A 5 -38.61 -21.44 -16.51
C THR A 5 -37.94 -20.10 -16.82
N THR A 6 -38.51 -19.31 -17.72
CA THR A 6 -37.98 -17.99 -18.11
C THR A 6 -37.77 -17.06 -16.91
N GLU A 7 -38.57 -17.20 -15.86
CA GLU A 7 -38.43 -16.48 -14.59
C GLU A 7 -37.15 -16.86 -13.83
N GLN A 8 -36.84 -18.16 -13.75
CA GLN A 8 -35.60 -18.65 -13.14
C GLN A 8 -34.38 -18.20 -13.95
N LEU A 9 -34.49 -18.17 -15.28
CA LEU A 9 -33.42 -17.71 -16.15
C LEU A 9 -33.13 -16.21 -15.95
N MET A 10 -34.17 -15.39 -15.78
CA MET A 10 -34.01 -13.96 -15.46
C MET A 10 -33.40 -13.74 -14.07
N LEU A 11 -33.80 -14.51 -13.06
CA LEU A 11 -33.23 -14.42 -11.72
C LEU A 11 -31.74 -14.79 -11.70
N VAL A 12 -31.36 -15.88 -12.36
CA VAL A 12 -29.95 -16.30 -12.48
C VAL A 12 -29.14 -15.23 -13.22
N ALA A 13 -29.67 -14.64 -14.29
CA ALA A 13 -29.01 -13.57 -15.02
C ALA A 13 -28.82 -12.30 -14.16
N LEU A 14 -29.83 -11.91 -13.41
CA LEU A 14 -29.78 -10.73 -12.53
C LEU A 14 -28.78 -10.91 -11.38
N VAL A 15 -28.79 -12.09 -10.73
CA VAL A 15 -27.84 -12.44 -9.68
C VAL A 15 -26.42 -12.53 -10.24
N GLY A 16 -26.25 -13.12 -11.41
CA GLY A 16 -24.96 -13.18 -12.11
C GLY A 16 -24.40 -11.78 -12.42
N LEU A 17 -25.25 -10.86 -12.87
CA LEU A 17 -24.87 -9.47 -13.15
C LEU A 17 -24.47 -8.72 -11.87
N MET A 18 -25.24 -8.88 -10.78
CA MET A 18 -24.89 -8.29 -9.47
C MET A 18 -23.55 -8.81 -8.94
N LEU A 19 -23.28 -10.11 -9.05
CA LEU A 19 -22.01 -10.70 -8.63
C LEU A 19 -20.83 -10.16 -9.44
N LEU A 20 -20.98 -10.03 -10.76
CA LEU A 20 -19.94 -9.45 -11.63
C LEU A 20 -19.63 -8.00 -11.25
N LEU A 21 -20.66 -7.20 -10.98
CA LEU A 21 -20.50 -5.81 -10.54
C LEU A 21 -19.80 -5.73 -9.17
N ALA A 22 -20.18 -6.58 -8.22
CA ALA A 22 -19.58 -6.64 -6.89
C ALA A 22 -18.08 -6.99 -6.98
N VAL A 23 -17.71 -7.99 -7.78
CA VAL A 23 -16.32 -8.40 -8.00
C VAL A 23 -15.52 -7.29 -8.69
N HIS A 24 -16.09 -6.61 -9.69
CA HIS A 24 -15.41 -5.51 -10.37
C HIS A 24 -15.14 -4.32 -9.44
N PHE A 25 -16.11 -3.99 -8.57
CA PHE A 25 -15.95 -2.91 -7.60
C PHE A 25 -14.89 -3.24 -6.55
N LEU A 26 -14.83 -4.50 -6.10
CA LEU A 26 -13.88 -4.95 -5.07
C LEU A 26 -12.44 -5.09 -5.59
N TRP A 27 -12.24 -5.29 -6.90
CA TRP A 27 -10.90 -5.41 -7.49
C TRP A 27 -10.13 -4.09 -7.51
N ARG A 28 -10.85 -2.96 -7.60
CA ARG A 28 -10.23 -1.63 -7.67
C ARG A 28 -9.39 -1.29 -6.43
N PRO A 29 -9.88 -1.40 -5.17
CA PRO A 29 -9.09 -1.09 -3.99
C PRO A 29 -7.94 -2.07 -3.72
N ILE A 30 -8.10 -3.35 -4.07
CA ILE A 30 -7.05 -4.36 -3.89
C ILE A 30 -5.75 -3.96 -4.61
N ARG A 31 -5.86 -3.42 -5.82
CA ARG A 31 -4.70 -2.98 -6.59
C ARG A 31 -3.92 -1.86 -5.87
N TRP A 32 -4.61 -0.93 -5.22
CA TRP A 32 -3.97 0.14 -4.44
C TRP A 32 -3.26 -0.39 -3.20
N ILE A 33 -3.86 -1.36 -2.51
CA ILE A 33 -3.24 -2.00 -1.34
C ILE A 33 -1.92 -2.67 -1.74
N PHE A 34 -1.89 -3.40 -2.85
CA PHE A 34 -0.65 -4.01 -3.34
C PHE A 34 0.41 -2.97 -3.72
N ILE A 35 0.02 -1.88 -4.39
CA ILE A 35 0.95 -0.80 -4.74
C ILE A 35 1.54 -0.15 -3.48
N ILE A 36 0.70 0.15 -2.47
CA ILE A 36 1.15 0.73 -1.21
C ILE A 36 2.05 -0.24 -0.45
N ALA A 37 1.68 -1.53 -0.38
CA ALA A 37 2.48 -2.55 0.29
C ALA A 37 3.87 -2.70 -0.36
N PHE A 38 3.93 -2.73 -1.69
CA PHE A 38 5.20 -2.86 -2.43
C PHE A 38 6.07 -1.61 -2.27
N ASN A 39 5.49 -0.42 -2.39
CA ASN A 39 6.21 0.84 -2.18
C ASN A 39 6.69 0.99 -0.73
N SER A 40 5.92 0.49 0.25
CA SER A 40 6.34 0.46 1.65
C SER A 40 7.52 -0.48 1.88
N LEU A 41 7.53 -1.64 1.21
CA LEU A 41 8.63 -2.60 1.29
C LEU A 41 9.92 -2.03 0.66
N LEU A 42 9.79 -1.34 -0.48
CA LEU A 42 10.90 -0.60 -1.10
C LEU A 42 11.39 0.54 -0.20
N GLY A 43 10.46 1.28 0.41
CA GLY A 43 10.78 2.30 1.41
C GLY A 43 11.55 1.74 2.60
N LEU A 44 11.16 0.57 3.10
CA LEU A 44 11.86 -0.14 4.18
C LEU A 44 13.29 -0.54 3.77
N LEU A 45 13.47 -1.06 2.55
CA LEU A 45 14.78 -1.39 1.98
C LEU A 45 15.69 -0.18 1.89
N ILE A 46 15.17 0.94 1.38
CA ILE A 46 15.91 2.21 1.30
C ILE A 46 16.28 2.68 2.71
N LEU A 47 15.34 2.67 3.65
CA LEU A 47 15.58 3.08 5.05
C LEU A 47 16.63 2.21 5.72
N TRP A 48 16.58 0.90 5.49
CA TRP A 48 17.56 -0.06 6.01
C TRP A 48 18.96 0.20 5.44
N ALA A 49 19.08 0.39 4.13
CA ALA A 49 20.36 0.75 3.50
C ALA A 49 20.89 2.11 3.99
N THR A 50 20.01 3.09 4.15
CA THR A 50 20.37 4.42 4.62
C THR A 50 20.77 4.41 6.10
N ASN A 51 20.15 3.56 6.93
CA ASN A 51 20.54 3.37 8.33
C ASN A 51 21.91 2.68 8.43
N PHE A 52 22.18 1.70 7.54
CA PHE A 52 23.49 1.06 7.46
C PHE A 52 24.61 2.06 7.09
N VAL A 53 24.38 2.92 6.10
CA VAL A 53 25.34 3.98 5.72
C VAL A 53 25.39 5.10 6.77
N GLY A 54 24.24 5.49 7.32
CA GLY A 54 24.10 6.53 8.33
C GLY A 54 24.76 6.16 9.66
N ALA A 55 24.86 4.87 10.00
CA ALA A 55 25.59 4.40 11.17
C ALA A 55 27.06 4.85 11.16
N PHE A 56 27.70 4.95 9.99
CA PHE A 56 29.08 5.47 9.87
C PHE A 56 29.19 6.98 10.15
N VAL A 57 28.07 7.71 10.06
CA VAL A 57 27.98 9.16 10.28
C VAL A 57 27.29 9.47 11.63
N GLY A 58 27.00 8.44 12.46
CA GLY A 58 26.26 8.61 13.72
C GLY A 58 24.77 8.91 13.57
N PHE A 59 24.21 8.67 12.37
CA PHE A 59 22.84 9.00 12.02
C PHE A 59 21.96 7.75 11.93
N SER A 60 21.16 7.50 12.97
CA SER A 60 20.18 6.41 13.01
C SER A 60 18.74 6.95 12.93
N LEU A 61 17.99 6.53 11.93
CA LEU A 61 16.56 6.84 11.80
C LEU A 61 15.72 5.70 12.39
N PRO A 62 14.60 5.98 13.05
CA PRO A 62 13.70 4.93 13.54
C PRO A 62 13.19 4.08 12.37
N LEU A 63 13.47 2.77 12.41
CA LEU A 63 12.96 1.78 11.45
C LEU A 63 11.53 1.38 11.84
N ASN A 64 10.56 2.22 11.48
CA ASN A 64 9.13 1.99 11.69
C ASN A 64 8.38 1.97 10.35
N LEU A 65 7.23 1.30 10.32
CA LEU A 65 6.40 1.24 9.11
C LEU A 65 6.01 2.64 8.61
N PHE A 66 5.78 3.58 9.53
CA PHE A 66 5.40 4.95 9.22
C PHE A 66 6.53 5.74 8.53
N THR A 67 7.77 5.60 9.02
CA THR A 67 8.96 6.23 8.40
C THR A 67 9.32 5.54 7.08
N ALA A 68 9.14 4.23 6.98
CA ALA A 68 9.30 3.45 5.75
C ALA A 68 8.28 3.86 4.67
N LEU A 69 7.02 4.10 5.05
CA LEU A 69 5.99 4.64 4.16
C LEU A 69 6.33 6.05 3.69
N LEU A 70 6.70 6.95 4.60
CA LEU A 70 7.08 8.32 4.24
C LEU A 70 8.28 8.35 3.29
N ILE A 71 9.33 7.57 3.59
CA ILE A 71 10.55 7.52 2.77
C ILE A 71 10.33 6.72 1.49
N GLY A 72 9.49 5.68 1.50
CA GLY A 72 9.13 4.92 0.30
C GLY A 72 8.22 5.69 -0.65
N PHE A 73 7.34 6.56 -0.12
CA PHE A 73 6.42 7.35 -0.93
C PHE A 73 7.03 8.66 -1.42
N LEU A 74 7.84 9.34 -0.58
CA LEU A 74 8.51 10.59 -0.96
C LEU A 74 9.93 10.37 -1.50
N GLY A 75 10.62 9.27 -1.18
CA GLY A 75 12.03 9.06 -1.56
C GLY A 75 13.00 9.95 -0.77
N ILE A 76 13.96 10.55 -1.47
CA ILE A 76 14.96 11.48 -0.91
C ILE A 76 14.32 12.63 -0.10
N PRO A 77 13.28 13.35 -0.58
CA PRO A 77 12.65 14.39 0.24
C PRO A 77 11.98 13.84 1.50
N GLY A 78 11.53 12.58 1.51
CA GLY A 78 11.02 11.91 2.71
C GLY A 78 12.11 11.69 3.75
N LEU A 79 13.33 11.34 3.32
CA LEU A 79 14.48 11.20 4.19
C LEU A 79 14.83 12.54 4.84
N ILE A 80 14.86 13.62 4.06
CA ILE A 80 15.11 14.99 4.55
C ILE A 80 14.02 15.39 5.56
N LEU A 81 12.75 15.09 5.28
CA LEU A 81 11.63 15.42 6.15
C LEU A 81 11.74 14.73 7.51
N VAL A 82 11.97 13.41 7.55
CA VAL A 82 12.08 12.66 8.82
C VAL A 82 13.33 13.09 9.59
N THR A 83 14.43 13.40 8.87
CA THR A 83 15.65 13.93 9.47
C THR A 83 15.42 15.30 10.10
N ALA A 84 14.79 16.22 9.38
CA ALA A 84 14.43 17.54 9.88
C ALA A 84 13.46 17.45 11.07
N LEU A 85 12.47 16.55 11.01
CA LEU A 85 11.54 16.32 12.11
C LEU A 85 12.25 15.83 13.37
N LYS A 86 13.21 14.90 13.21
CA LYS A 86 14.02 14.38 14.33
C LYS A 86 14.85 15.50 14.96
N TYR A 87 15.51 16.34 14.16
CA TYR A 87 16.28 17.48 14.65
C TYR A 87 15.40 18.56 15.28
N TRP A 88 14.21 18.83 14.73
CA TRP A 88 13.26 19.80 15.27
C TRP A 88 12.66 19.35 16.60
N LEU A 89 12.38 18.06 16.77
CA LEU A 89 11.84 17.50 18.01
C LEU A 89 12.89 17.35 19.13
N LEU A 90 14.18 17.24 18.76
CA LEU A 90 15.31 17.15 19.68
C LEU A 90 15.92 18.52 20.06
N MET A 91 15.48 19.61 19.41
CA MET A 91 15.89 20.98 19.70
C MET A 91 15.08 21.59 20.85
#